data_AF-A0A958N1Y1-F1
#
_entry.id   AF-A0A958N1Y1-F1
#
_cell.length_a   1.000
_cell.length_b   1.000
_cell.length_c   1.000
_cell.angle_alpha   90.00
_cell.angle_beta   90.00
_cell.angle_gamma   90.00
#
_symmetry.space_group_name_H-M   'P 1'
#
loop_
_entity.id
_entity.type
_entity.pdbx_description
1 polymer ?
#
loop_
_entity_poly.entity_id
_entity_poly.type
_entity_poly.pdbx_seq_one_letter_code
_entity_poly.pdbx_strand_id
1 'polypeptide(L)'
;MISQLRVYALNNGGLQYKSYFRDLLACWKKDEAKKVLNTFRERTRYCESKSDLVNTFTEAVSDNRTELDSIVLRHWIWQVKRKLFGLGVDHHIMPVLFGKSGAGKSVAIRSLLQPLYDLTLSVDMSILSDQFSKKQFTRNFVVFFDELDGAESTDINRIKQIITAETMEYRVMRTEGYFYGRQNASFIGCSNSHVRDRISDPTSARRFWQITTKDKIDWNTINTLDYLRLWQSVDENAQAPTIPYLEKVTAIQEEEIRTTTVIEEWLRMAYILDETSSSNLRTSDLFEQFKQWREWQSITYPISFQKFARELKHETKKLYGKDIVPSHSWNGTLWPLKSIEENRKAG
;
A
#
# COMPACT_ATOMS: atom_id res chain seq x y z
N MET A 1 0.57 -41.52 16.01
CA MET A 1 -0.76 -41.52 16.66
C MET A 1 -1.93 -41.68 15.69
N ILE A 2 -2.34 -40.68 14.88
CA ILE A 2 -3.54 -40.79 14.01
C ILE A 2 -3.41 -41.91 12.96
N SER A 3 -2.23 -42.09 12.35
CA SER A 3 -1.99 -43.21 11.43
C SER A 3 -2.08 -44.58 12.12
N GLN A 4 -1.62 -44.69 13.37
CA GLN A 4 -1.71 -45.92 14.16
C GLN A 4 -3.16 -46.22 14.56
N LEU A 5 -3.92 -45.21 14.96
CA LEU A 5 -5.37 -45.31 15.23
C LEU A 5 -6.15 -45.75 13.98
N ARG A 6 -5.78 -45.24 12.80
CA ARG A 6 -6.41 -45.61 11.53
C ARG A 6 -6.10 -47.05 11.13
N VAL A 7 -4.84 -47.48 11.28
CA VAL A 7 -4.43 -48.88 11.04
C VAL A 7 -5.12 -49.82 12.03
N TYR A 8 -5.19 -49.45 13.30
CA TYR A 8 -5.92 -50.21 14.31
C TYR A 8 -7.40 -50.35 13.98
N ALA A 9 -8.08 -49.26 13.58
CA ALA A 9 -9.49 -49.32 13.21
C ALA A 9 -9.74 -50.14 11.92
N LEU A 10 -8.84 -50.07 10.93
CA LEU A 10 -8.93 -50.89 9.72
C LEU A 10 -8.77 -52.39 10.03
N ASN A 11 -7.83 -52.74 10.92
CA ASN A 11 -7.57 -54.13 11.31
C ASN A 11 -8.68 -54.73 12.19
N ASN A 12 -9.54 -53.91 12.79
CA ASN A 12 -10.60 -54.34 13.72
C ASN A 12 -12.02 -54.03 13.19
N GLY A 13 -12.23 -54.01 11.87
CA GLY A 13 -13.57 -53.86 11.27
C GLY A 13 -14.21 -52.47 11.41
N GLY A 14 -13.45 -51.46 11.83
CA GLY A 14 -13.91 -50.11 12.15
C GLY A 14 -14.16 -49.18 10.96
N LEU A 15 -14.59 -49.70 9.79
CA LEU A 15 -14.88 -48.90 8.59
C LEU A 15 -15.89 -47.77 8.86
N GLN A 16 -16.82 -48.00 9.79
CA GLN A 16 -17.78 -47.02 10.29
C GLN A 16 -17.14 -45.79 10.97
N TYR A 17 -15.89 -45.88 11.41
CA TYR A 17 -15.17 -44.78 12.06
C TYR A 17 -14.43 -43.86 11.07
N LYS A 18 -14.48 -44.15 9.76
CA LYS A 18 -13.74 -43.41 8.73
C LYS A 18 -14.08 -41.92 8.66
N SER A 19 -15.33 -41.54 8.94
CA SER A 19 -15.77 -40.14 9.04
C SER A 19 -15.15 -39.44 10.24
N TYR A 20 -15.22 -40.05 11.43
CA TYR A 20 -14.66 -39.52 12.68
C TYR A 20 -13.16 -39.25 12.59
N PHE A 21 -12.39 -40.04 11.82
CA PHE A 21 -10.96 -39.76 11.60
C PHE A 21 -10.71 -38.44 10.84
N ARG A 22 -11.59 -38.05 9.92
CA ARG A 22 -11.46 -36.76 9.23
C ARG A 22 -11.69 -35.61 10.21
N ASP A 23 -12.69 -35.73 11.06
CA ASP A 23 -13.02 -34.72 12.06
C ASP A 23 -11.94 -34.62 13.13
N LEU A 24 -11.46 -35.76 13.65
CA LEU A 24 -10.34 -35.83 14.58
C LEU A 24 -9.06 -35.21 14.00
N LEU A 25 -8.75 -35.50 12.73
CA LEU A 25 -7.60 -34.89 12.05
C LEU A 25 -7.78 -33.38 11.89
N ALA A 26 -8.99 -32.90 11.60
CA ALA A 26 -9.28 -31.48 11.48
C ALA A 26 -9.15 -30.76 12.84
N CYS A 27 -9.72 -31.33 13.91
CA CYS A 27 -9.58 -30.83 15.28
C CYS A 27 -8.11 -30.81 15.71
N TRP A 28 -7.38 -31.91 15.52
CA TRP A 28 -5.95 -31.98 15.86
C TRP A 28 -5.14 -30.93 15.08
N LYS A 29 -5.35 -30.78 13.77
CA LYS A 29 -4.67 -29.73 12.98
C LYS A 29 -4.98 -28.32 13.49
N LYS A 30 -6.21 -28.07 13.93
CA LYS A 30 -6.63 -26.78 14.49
C LYS A 30 -5.92 -26.52 15.82
N ASP A 31 -5.78 -27.53 16.67
CA ASP A 31 -5.11 -27.39 17.96
C ASP A 31 -3.59 -27.27 17.82
N GLU A 32 -2.96 -28.01 16.91
CA GLU A 32 -1.55 -27.81 16.57
C GLU A 32 -1.29 -26.41 16.00
N ALA A 33 -2.16 -25.93 15.10
CA ALA A 33 -2.06 -24.55 14.61
C ALA A 33 -2.17 -23.52 15.74
N LYS A 34 -3.10 -23.70 16.70
CA LYS A 34 -3.19 -22.83 17.87
C LYS A 34 -1.92 -22.84 18.72
N LYS A 35 -1.30 -24.01 18.93
CA LYS A 35 -0.04 -24.12 19.69
C LYS A 35 1.06 -23.33 19.01
N VAL A 36 1.24 -23.51 17.70
CA VAL A 36 2.22 -22.75 16.90
C VAL A 36 1.96 -21.24 17.03
N LEU A 37 0.71 -20.80 16.83
CA LEU A 37 0.35 -19.39 16.96
C LEU A 37 0.60 -18.83 18.37
N ASN A 38 0.31 -19.60 19.41
CA ASN A 38 0.59 -19.19 20.79
C ASN A 38 2.09 -19.01 21.03
N THR A 39 2.96 -19.86 20.46
CA THR A 39 4.41 -19.65 20.51
C THR A 39 4.82 -18.31 19.91
N PHE A 40 4.28 -17.95 18.73
CA PHE A 40 4.56 -16.66 18.10
C PHE A 40 3.99 -15.48 18.88
N ARG A 41 2.79 -15.63 19.46
CA ARG A 41 2.19 -14.62 20.34
C ARG A 41 3.07 -14.35 21.55
N GLU A 42 3.48 -15.38 22.28
CA GLU A 42 4.36 -15.20 23.45
C GLU A 42 5.71 -14.60 23.06
N ARG A 43 6.29 -15.06 21.96
CA ARG A 43 7.57 -14.56 21.46
C ARG A 43 7.51 -13.08 21.07
N THR A 44 6.42 -12.64 20.44
CA THR A 44 6.27 -11.26 19.92
C THR A 44 5.45 -10.33 20.81
N ARG A 45 4.93 -10.83 21.94
CA ARG A 45 4.14 -10.06 22.92
C ARG A 45 4.85 -8.77 23.29
N TYR A 46 4.07 -7.70 23.46
CA TYR A 46 4.64 -6.42 23.89
C TYR A 46 5.52 -6.57 25.12
N CYS A 47 6.70 -5.95 25.05
CA CYS A 47 7.64 -5.84 26.14
C CYS A 47 8.22 -4.43 26.10
N GLU A 48 8.07 -3.69 27.19
CA GLU A 48 8.55 -2.32 27.29
C GLU A 48 10.05 -2.27 26.98
N SER A 49 10.41 -1.44 26.00
CA SER A 49 11.78 -1.24 25.55
C SER A 49 12.14 0.23 25.69
N LYS A 50 13.35 0.51 26.20
CA LYS A 50 13.90 1.88 26.25
C LYS A 50 14.43 2.36 24.90
N SER A 51 14.72 1.44 23.98
CA SER A 51 15.25 1.76 22.64
C SER A 51 14.13 1.75 21.60
N ASP A 52 14.09 2.79 20.77
CA ASP A 52 13.17 2.87 19.63
C ASP A 52 13.76 2.20 18.38
N LEU A 53 13.75 0.86 18.43
CA LEU A 53 14.32 0.02 17.37
C LEU A 53 13.57 0.15 16.03
N VAL A 54 12.29 0.52 16.04
CA VAL A 54 11.53 0.78 14.82
C VAL A 54 12.09 2.03 14.14
N ASN A 55 12.33 3.10 14.90
CA ASN A 55 12.95 4.30 14.36
C ASN A 55 14.36 4.04 13.84
N THR A 56 15.18 3.27 14.58
CA THR A 56 16.52 2.87 14.14
C THR A 56 16.50 2.10 12.81
N PHE A 57 15.55 1.15 12.64
CA PHE A 57 15.38 0.45 11.38
C PHE A 57 14.99 1.42 10.25
N THR A 58 14.04 2.31 10.51
CA THR A 58 13.59 3.27 9.51
C THR A 58 14.69 4.25 9.13
N GLU A 59 15.51 4.75 10.08
CA GLU A 59 16.68 5.58 9.81
C GLU A 59 17.72 4.87 8.93
N ALA A 60 17.87 3.55 9.07
CA ALA A 60 18.79 2.77 8.25
C ALA A 60 18.33 2.62 6.80
N VAL A 61 17.02 2.63 6.57
CA VAL A 61 16.39 2.32 5.28
C VAL A 61 15.89 3.55 4.54
N SER A 62 15.13 4.41 5.22
CA SER A 62 14.44 5.56 4.64
C SER A 62 15.38 6.74 4.41
N ASP A 63 15.26 7.36 3.23
CA ASP A 63 16.00 8.55 2.83
C ASP A 63 15.31 9.84 3.30
N ASN A 64 13.97 9.86 3.34
CA ASN A 64 13.19 11.03 3.70
C ASN A 64 11.99 10.70 4.59
N ARG A 65 11.60 11.64 5.47
CA ARG A 65 10.41 11.52 6.35
C ARG A 65 10.47 10.36 7.34
N THR A 66 11.67 10.09 7.86
CA THR A 66 11.94 8.99 8.79
C THR A 66 10.99 8.92 9.98
N GLU A 67 10.56 10.07 10.53
CA GLU A 67 9.58 10.11 11.63
C GLU A 67 8.24 9.49 11.23
N LEU A 68 7.65 9.93 10.10
CA LEU A 68 6.36 9.40 9.62
C LEU A 68 6.49 7.97 9.12
N ASP A 69 7.58 7.63 8.44
CA ASP A 69 7.86 6.26 8.01
C ASP A 69 7.96 5.31 9.20
N SER A 70 8.58 5.75 10.30
CA SER A 70 8.68 5.00 11.56
C SER A 70 7.31 4.80 12.19
N ILE A 71 6.46 5.84 12.20
CA ILE A 71 5.08 5.76 12.69
C ILE A 71 4.25 4.77 11.86
N VAL A 72 4.34 4.86 10.53
CA VAL A 72 3.60 3.96 9.63
C VAL A 72 4.10 2.52 9.75
N LEU A 73 5.41 2.31 9.83
CA LEU A 73 5.97 0.98 10.03
C LEU A 73 5.55 0.40 11.39
N ARG A 74 5.55 1.21 12.45
CA ARG A 74 5.04 0.82 13.77
C ARG A 74 3.57 0.43 13.71
N HIS A 75 2.75 1.20 13.01
CA HIS A 75 1.33 0.90 12.80
C HIS A 75 1.11 -0.39 12.01
N TRP A 76 1.95 -0.65 11.01
CA TRP A 76 1.89 -1.90 10.27
C TRP A 76 2.27 -3.12 11.14
N ILE A 77 3.32 -3.01 11.96
CA ILE A 77 3.70 -4.04 12.95
C ILE A 77 2.55 -4.26 13.95
N TRP A 78 1.95 -3.17 14.45
CA TRP A 78 0.78 -3.19 15.32
C TRP A 78 -0.40 -3.94 14.67
N GLN A 79 -0.69 -3.68 13.40
CA GLN A 79 -1.71 -4.39 12.63
C GLN A 79 -1.43 -5.90 12.54
N VAL A 80 -0.19 -6.29 12.22
CA VAL A 80 0.21 -7.71 12.14
C VAL A 80 -0.01 -8.40 13.48
N LYS A 81 0.48 -7.79 14.57
CA LYS A 81 0.32 -8.34 15.92
C LYS A 81 -1.15 -8.45 16.29
N ARG A 82 -1.96 -7.43 16.04
CA ARG A 82 -3.40 -7.50 16.35
C ARG A 82 -4.10 -8.63 15.62
N LYS A 83 -3.81 -8.84 14.33
CA LYS A 83 -4.32 -10.02 13.62
C LYS A 83 -3.83 -11.31 14.27
N LEU A 84 -2.55 -11.42 14.62
CA LEU A 84 -1.97 -12.59 15.31
C LEU A 84 -2.67 -12.88 16.64
N PHE A 85 -2.97 -11.86 17.44
CA PHE A 85 -3.66 -11.97 18.73
C PHE A 85 -5.20 -12.08 18.59
N GLY A 86 -5.74 -11.96 17.39
CA GLY A 86 -7.18 -12.03 17.14
C GLY A 86 -7.94 -10.74 17.46
N LEU A 87 -7.25 -9.61 17.59
CA LEU A 87 -7.80 -8.28 17.83
C LEU A 87 -8.20 -7.57 16.52
N GLY A 88 -9.18 -6.67 16.55
CA GLY A 88 -9.60 -5.89 15.37
C GLY A 88 -8.55 -4.84 14.96
N VAL A 89 -8.48 -4.47 13.69
CA VAL A 89 -7.48 -3.50 13.18
C VAL A 89 -8.18 -2.26 12.65
N ASP A 90 -7.72 -1.10 13.08
CA ASP A 90 -8.14 0.19 12.55
C ASP A 90 -7.16 0.67 11.47
N HIS A 91 -7.68 1.33 10.43
CA HIS A 91 -6.88 2.00 9.38
C HIS A 91 -5.79 1.10 8.77
N HIS A 92 -6.21 0.09 8.01
CA HIS A 92 -5.26 -0.82 7.37
C HIS A 92 -4.30 -0.08 6.43
N ILE A 93 -3.00 -0.35 6.56
CA ILE A 93 -1.94 0.23 5.71
C ILE A 93 -0.97 -0.84 5.23
N MET A 94 -0.38 -0.62 4.06
CA MET A 94 0.63 -1.44 3.41
C MET A 94 1.84 -0.55 3.10
N PRO A 95 2.94 -0.69 3.86
CA PRO A 95 4.21 -0.05 3.53
C PRO A 95 4.80 -0.67 2.26
N VAL A 96 5.34 0.19 1.40
CA VAL A 96 6.05 -0.19 0.18
C VAL A 96 7.40 0.51 0.16
N LEU A 97 8.49 -0.26 0.21
CA LEU A 97 9.83 0.28 0.06
C LEU A 97 10.08 0.59 -1.42
N PHE A 98 10.24 1.86 -1.74
CA PHE A 98 10.51 2.37 -3.07
C PHE A 98 11.96 2.83 -3.19
N GLY A 99 12.63 2.43 -4.27
CA GLY A 99 13.95 2.97 -4.60
C GLY A 99 14.64 2.14 -5.65
N LYS A 100 15.91 2.43 -5.92
CA LYS A 100 16.68 1.76 -6.98
C LYS A 100 16.74 0.24 -6.79
N SER A 101 16.72 -0.50 -7.90
CA SER A 101 16.98 -1.95 -7.87
C SER A 101 18.39 -2.22 -7.32
N GLY A 102 18.54 -3.28 -6.53
CA GLY A 102 19.80 -3.60 -5.86
C GLY A 102 20.13 -2.78 -4.60
N ALA A 103 19.29 -1.83 -4.18
CA ALA A 103 19.52 -1.04 -2.95
C ALA A 103 19.43 -1.86 -1.65
N GLY A 104 18.90 -3.10 -1.70
CA GLY A 104 18.78 -3.98 -0.53
C GLY A 104 17.40 -4.11 0.08
N LYS A 105 16.39 -3.44 -0.49
CA LYS A 105 15.02 -3.33 0.04
C LYS A 105 14.44 -4.67 0.50
N SER A 106 14.49 -5.67 -0.38
CA SER A 106 13.97 -7.01 -0.13
C SER A 106 14.68 -7.74 1.00
N VAL A 107 15.99 -7.54 1.12
CA VAL A 107 16.79 -8.14 2.20
C VAL A 107 16.49 -7.45 3.52
N ALA A 108 16.36 -6.11 3.55
CA ALA A 108 15.95 -5.38 4.73
C ALA A 108 14.55 -5.82 5.24
N ILE A 109 13.58 -6.00 4.34
CA ILE A 109 12.26 -6.56 4.71
C ILE A 109 12.40 -7.99 5.21
N ARG A 110 13.15 -8.88 4.54
CA ARG A 110 13.33 -10.26 5.03
C ARG A 110 13.94 -10.30 6.43
N SER A 111 14.89 -9.41 6.75
CA SER A 111 15.44 -9.27 8.10
C SER A 111 14.37 -8.79 9.09
N LEU A 112 13.58 -7.78 8.73
CA LEU A 112 12.44 -7.32 9.53
C LEU A 112 11.44 -8.45 9.83
N LEU A 113 11.20 -9.34 8.87
CA LEU A 113 10.23 -10.44 8.99
C LEU A 113 10.79 -11.69 9.67
N GLN A 114 12.09 -11.74 9.99
CA GLN A 114 12.75 -12.92 10.54
C GLN A 114 12.05 -13.51 11.79
N PRO A 115 11.56 -12.71 12.76
CA PRO A 115 10.86 -13.26 13.93
C PRO A 115 9.55 -13.97 13.61
N LEU A 116 8.95 -13.69 12.45
CA LEU A 116 7.67 -14.22 11.96
C LEU A 116 7.83 -15.03 10.67
N TYR A 117 9.02 -15.56 10.38
CA TYR A 117 9.32 -16.24 9.11
C TYR A 117 8.29 -17.33 8.74
N ASP A 118 7.93 -18.21 9.68
CA ASP A 118 6.97 -19.30 9.42
C ASP A 118 5.51 -18.84 9.24
N LEU A 119 5.22 -17.58 9.59
CA LEU A 119 3.91 -16.93 9.38
C LEU A 119 3.92 -15.95 8.22
N THR A 120 5.02 -15.90 7.47
CA THR A 120 5.26 -15.00 6.35
C THR A 120 5.19 -15.76 5.04
N LEU A 121 4.48 -15.18 4.07
CA LEU A 121 4.39 -15.67 2.70
C LEU A 121 5.07 -14.69 1.75
N SER A 122 6.14 -15.10 1.08
CA SER A 122 6.80 -14.29 0.03
C SER A 122 6.30 -14.73 -1.34
N VAL A 123 5.70 -13.81 -2.09
CA VAL A 123 4.94 -14.12 -3.32
C VAL A 123 5.02 -12.98 -4.34
N ASP A 124 4.67 -13.28 -5.58
CA ASP A 124 4.39 -12.32 -6.63
C ASP A 124 2.88 -12.01 -6.72
N MET A 125 2.50 -11.16 -7.67
CA MET A 125 1.11 -10.71 -7.86
C MET A 125 0.18 -11.81 -8.37
N SER A 126 0.69 -12.92 -8.92
CA SER A 126 -0.14 -14.00 -9.46
C SER A 126 -1.06 -14.62 -8.40
N ILE A 127 -0.62 -14.60 -7.13
CA ILE A 127 -1.38 -15.12 -5.98
C ILE A 127 -2.75 -14.45 -5.81
N LEU A 128 -2.90 -13.21 -6.28
CA LEU A 128 -4.14 -12.43 -6.14
C LEU A 128 -5.25 -12.95 -7.05
N SER A 129 -4.88 -13.57 -8.17
CA SER A 129 -5.82 -14.12 -9.15
C SER A 129 -6.19 -15.57 -8.87
N ASP A 130 -5.36 -16.31 -8.14
CA ASP A 130 -5.62 -17.71 -7.82
C ASP A 130 -6.64 -17.88 -6.68
N GLN A 131 -7.81 -18.42 -7.02
CA GLN A 131 -8.88 -18.71 -6.06
C GLN A 131 -8.48 -19.74 -4.99
N PHE A 132 -7.54 -20.64 -5.29
CA PHE A 132 -7.04 -21.61 -4.32
C PHE A 132 -6.04 -21.00 -3.34
N SER A 133 -5.37 -19.94 -3.76
CA SER A 133 -4.41 -19.19 -2.95
C SER A 133 -5.06 -18.27 -1.93
N LYS A 134 -6.36 -17.97 -2.03
CA LYS A 134 -7.09 -17.17 -1.01
C LYS A 134 -6.96 -17.75 0.41
N LYS A 135 -6.84 -19.07 0.51
CA LYS A 135 -6.58 -19.78 1.78
C LYS A 135 -5.29 -19.30 2.46
N GLN A 136 -4.30 -18.89 1.69
CA GLN A 136 -3.02 -18.40 2.21
C GLN A 136 -3.19 -17.12 3.03
N PHE A 137 -4.13 -16.24 2.67
CA PHE A 137 -4.41 -15.01 3.43
C PHE A 137 -5.11 -15.26 4.78
N THR A 138 -5.61 -16.47 5.01
CA THR A 138 -6.15 -16.91 6.31
C THR A 138 -5.13 -17.60 7.19
N ARG A 139 -4.03 -18.09 6.59
CA ARG A 139 -2.99 -18.89 7.28
C ARG A 139 -1.77 -18.07 7.63
N ASN A 140 -1.42 -17.11 6.77
CA ASN A 140 -0.24 -16.26 6.94
C ASN A 140 -0.68 -14.90 7.49
N PHE A 141 0.18 -14.32 8.33
CA PHE A 141 -0.05 -13.02 8.96
C PHE A 141 0.69 -11.89 8.25
N VAL A 142 1.77 -12.24 7.54
CA VAL A 142 2.47 -11.33 6.65
C VAL A 142 2.48 -11.91 5.24
N VAL A 143 2.19 -11.07 4.25
CA VAL A 143 2.42 -11.37 2.84
C VAL A 143 3.37 -10.32 2.29
N PHE A 144 4.52 -10.77 1.83
CA PHE A 144 5.58 -9.94 1.28
C PHE A 144 5.55 -10.03 -0.25
N PHE A 145 5.33 -8.90 -0.90
CA PHE A 145 5.42 -8.73 -2.35
C PHE A 145 6.80 -8.18 -2.72
N ASP A 146 7.68 -9.06 -3.20
CA ASP A 146 9.08 -8.70 -3.46
C ASP A 146 9.26 -7.72 -4.63
N GLU A 147 8.32 -7.70 -5.57
CA GLU A 147 8.33 -6.80 -6.72
C GLU A 147 6.90 -6.40 -7.08
N LEU A 148 6.56 -5.13 -6.89
CA LEU A 148 5.27 -4.56 -7.28
C LEU A 148 5.27 -3.93 -8.68
N ASP A 149 6.44 -3.83 -9.34
CA ASP A 149 6.57 -3.17 -10.64
C ASP A 149 5.81 -3.88 -11.79
N GLY A 150 5.42 -5.15 -11.60
CA GLY A 150 4.55 -5.90 -12.51
C GLY A 150 3.05 -5.78 -12.22
N ALA A 151 2.65 -5.03 -11.19
CA ALA A 151 1.25 -4.95 -10.77
C ALA A 151 0.41 -4.18 -11.79
N GLU A 152 -0.68 -4.80 -12.24
CA GLU A 152 -1.71 -4.13 -13.02
C GLU A 152 -2.72 -3.41 -12.12
N SER A 153 -3.50 -2.49 -12.70
CA SER A 153 -4.60 -1.82 -11.99
C SER A 153 -5.61 -2.82 -11.39
N THR A 154 -5.81 -3.98 -12.03
CA THR A 154 -6.67 -5.03 -11.52
C THR A 154 -6.10 -5.68 -10.25
N ASP A 155 -4.79 -5.83 -10.16
CA ASP A 155 -4.13 -6.42 -8.99
C ASP A 155 -4.12 -5.46 -7.80
N ILE A 156 -3.90 -4.17 -8.03
CA ILE A 156 -4.02 -3.14 -6.99
C ILE A 156 -5.44 -3.12 -6.40
N ASN A 157 -6.46 -3.25 -7.26
CA ASN A 157 -7.84 -3.36 -6.80
C ASN A 157 -8.10 -4.64 -5.98
N ARG A 158 -7.51 -5.77 -6.36
CA ARG A 158 -7.58 -7.02 -5.57
C ARG A 158 -6.89 -6.88 -4.21
N ILE A 159 -5.70 -6.27 -4.18
CA ILE A 159 -5.00 -5.96 -2.93
C ILE A 159 -5.90 -5.13 -2.01
N LYS A 160 -6.51 -4.06 -2.52
CA LYS A 160 -7.43 -3.20 -1.76
C LYS A 160 -8.58 -4.01 -1.15
N GLN A 161 -9.22 -4.86 -1.95
CA GLN A 161 -10.33 -5.70 -1.49
C GLN A 161 -9.89 -6.63 -0.36
N ILE A 162 -8.73 -7.28 -0.51
CA ILE A 162 -8.21 -8.23 0.49
C ILE A 162 -7.80 -7.49 1.78
N ILE A 163 -7.15 -6.33 1.68
CA ILE A 163 -6.74 -5.53 2.84
C ILE A 163 -7.96 -5.14 3.69
N THR A 164 -9.10 -4.84 3.07
CA THR A 164 -10.33 -4.44 3.79
C THR A 164 -11.23 -5.58 4.21
N ALA A 165 -11.01 -6.78 3.70
CA ALA A 165 -11.89 -7.90 3.99
C ALA A 165 -11.71 -8.36 5.44
N GLU A 166 -12.81 -8.56 6.18
CA GLU A 166 -12.76 -9.19 7.51
C GLU A 166 -12.59 -10.70 7.41
N THR A 167 -13.20 -11.29 6.37
CA THR A 167 -13.18 -12.73 6.10
C THR A 167 -12.82 -13.00 4.65
N MET A 168 -12.19 -14.16 4.45
CA MET A 168 -11.81 -14.68 3.15
C MET A 168 -12.62 -15.94 2.88
N GLU A 169 -13.32 -15.93 1.76
CA GLU A 169 -13.95 -17.10 1.17
C GLU A 169 -12.97 -17.79 0.23
N TYR A 170 -12.79 -19.10 0.38
CA TYR A 170 -11.98 -19.91 -0.53
C TYR A 170 -12.57 -21.31 -0.74
N ARG A 171 -12.34 -21.86 -1.94
CA ARG A 171 -12.77 -23.21 -2.30
C ARG A 171 -11.78 -24.24 -1.75
N VAL A 172 -12.30 -25.32 -1.15
CA VAL A 172 -11.45 -26.43 -0.73
C VAL A 172 -11.21 -27.38 -1.89
N MET A 173 -9.93 -27.64 -2.18
CA MET A 173 -9.53 -28.56 -3.24
C MET A 173 -10.24 -29.91 -3.11
N ARG A 174 -10.73 -30.43 -4.24
CA ARG A 174 -11.46 -31.71 -4.34
C ARG A 174 -12.79 -31.75 -3.59
N THR A 175 -13.38 -30.58 -3.30
CA THR A 175 -14.74 -30.45 -2.77
C THR A 175 -15.50 -29.35 -3.50
N GLU A 176 -16.83 -29.41 -3.45
CA GLU A 176 -17.72 -28.34 -3.94
C GLU A 176 -17.98 -27.26 -2.86
N GLY A 177 -17.47 -27.46 -1.65
CA GLY A 177 -17.68 -26.55 -0.53
C GLY A 177 -16.76 -25.33 -0.53
N TYR A 178 -17.30 -24.22 -0.05
CA TYR A 178 -16.58 -23.02 0.32
C TYR A 178 -16.30 -23.01 1.82
N PHE A 179 -15.17 -22.44 2.21
CA PHE A 179 -14.81 -22.19 3.59
C PHE A 179 -14.58 -20.70 3.80
N TYR A 180 -15.05 -20.22 4.95
CA TYR A 180 -14.80 -18.86 5.42
C TYR A 180 -13.73 -18.92 6.52
N GLY A 181 -12.68 -18.13 6.35
CA GLY A 181 -11.67 -17.91 7.37
C GLY A 181 -11.50 -16.42 7.62
N ARG A 182 -11.01 -16.06 8.81
CA ARG A 182 -10.63 -14.67 9.08
C ARG A 182 -9.50 -14.25 8.13
N GLN A 183 -9.58 -13.03 7.62
CA GLN A 183 -8.47 -12.42 6.91
C GLN A 183 -7.37 -12.07 7.93
N ASN A 184 -6.23 -12.73 7.83
CA ASN A 184 -5.11 -12.58 8.77
C ASN A 184 -3.92 -11.85 8.16
N ALA A 185 -3.84 -11.79 6.82
CA ALA A 185 -2.69 -11.24 6.15
C ALA A 185 -2.58 -9.71 6.23
N SER A 186 -1.39 -9.23 6.53
CA SER A 186 -0.97 -7.85 6.39
C SER A 186 0.11 -7.78 5.32
N PHE A 187 0.01 -6.80 4.44
CA PHE A 187 0.85 -6.76 3.25
C PHE A 187 1.99 -5.77 3.44
N ILE A 188 3.16 -6.11 2.88
CA ILE A 188 4.32 -5.25 2.76
C ILE A 188 4.97 -5.54 1.40
N GLY A 189 5.63 -4.57 0.79
CA GLY A 189 6.26 -4.82 -0.50
C GLY A 189 7.45 -3.95 -0.83
N CYS A 190 8.04 -4.25 -1.98
CA CYS A 190 9.10 -3.49 -2.63
C CYS A 190 8.65 -3.06 -4.04
N SER A 191 9.14 -1.90 -4.50
CA SER A 191 8.94 -1.44 -5.87
C SER A 191 10.18 -0.64 -6.32
N ASN A 192 10.47 -0.64 -7.62
CA ASN A 192 11.41 0.34 -8.21
C ASN A 192 10.68 1.47 -8.94
N SER A 193 9.36 1.37 -9.11
CA SER A 193 8.47 2.43 -9.60
C SER A 193 7.74 3.10 -8.44
N HIS A 194 7.39 4.38 -8.56
CA HIS A 194 6.64 5.05 -7.51
C HIS A 194 5.27 4.39 -7.34
N VAL A 195 4.79 4.35 -6.10
CA VAL A 195 3.45 3.81 -5.77
C VAL A 195 2.36 4.54 -6.55
N ARG A 196 2.51 5.86 -6.74
CA ARG A 196 1.59 6.70 -7.53
C ARG A 196 1.46 6.28 -9.00
N ASP A 197 2.53 5.73 -9.58
CA ASP A 197 2.52 5.30 -10.98
C ASP A 197 1.74 3.99 -11.15
N ARG A 198 1.52 3.26 -10.04
CA ARG A 198 0.81 1.98 -10.00
C ARG A 198 -0.61 2.11 -9.47
N ILE A 199 -0.86 3.11 -8.62
CA ILE A 199 -2.16 3.34 -7.99
C ILE A 199 -2.80 4.58 -8.61
N SER A 200 -3.67 4.35 -9.59
CA SER A 200 -4.35 5.42 -10.33
C SER A 200 -5.57 6.03 -9.61
N ASP A 201 -6.02 5.44 -8.50
CA ASP A 201 -7.24 5.85 -7.79
C ASP A 201 -6.93 6.45 -6.40
N PRO A 202 -7.26 7.74 -6.18
CA PRO A 202 -7.08 8.43 -4.88
C PRO A 202 -7.78 7.75 -3.70
N THR A 203 -8.90 7.03 -3.90
CA THR A 203 -9.57 6.31 -2.79
C THR A 203 -8.84 5.02 -2.39
N SER A 204 -7.95 4.55 -3.26
CA SER A 204 -7.14 3.35 -3.08
C SER A 204 -5.82 3.67 -2.39
N ALA A 205 -5.29 4.87 -2.63
CA ALA A 205 -4.08 5.46 -2.06
C ALA A 205 -3.91 5.32 -0.54
N ARG A 206 -4.98 5.57 0.22
CA ARG A 206 -4.95 5.59 1.70
C ARG A 206 -4.43 4.30 2.36
N ARG A 207 -4.44 3.18 1.63
CA ARG A 207 -3.98 1.87 2.12
C ARG A 207 -2.52 1.59 1.82
N PHE A 208 -1.84 2.47 1.10
CA PHE A 208 -0.45 2.30 0.70
C PHE A 208 0.38 3.46 1.24
N TRP A 209 1.59 3.16 1.68
CA TRP A 209 2.54 4.17 2.12
C TRP A 209 3.88 3.91 1.48
N GLN A 210 4.40 4.89 0.75
CA GLN A 210 5.69 4.78 0.09
C GLN A 210 6.79 5.20 1.05
N ILE A 211 7.69 4.26 1.38
CA ILE A 211 8.93 4.54 2.09
C ILE A 211 10.03 4.67 1.04
N THR A 212 10.50 5.89 0.80
CA THR A 212 11.59 6.12 -0.16
C THR A 212 12.90 5.70 0.50
N THR A 213 13.54 4.68 -0.06
CA THR A 213 14.77 4.11 0.49
C THR A 213 15.99 4.90 0.06
N LYS A 214 17.02 4.93 0.91
CA LYS A 214 18.35 5.40 0.56
C LYS A 214 18.90 4.63 -0.64
N ASP A 215 19.72 5.29 -1.45
CA ASP A 215 20.45 4.64 -2.56
C ASP A 215 21.29 3.45 -2.08
N LYS A 216 21.80 3.54 -0.84
CA LYS A 216 22.48 2.48 -0.14
C LYS A 216 21.94 2.40 1.29
N ILE A 217 21.25 1.30 1.60
CA ILE A 217 20.78 1.00 2.96
C ILE A 217 21.98 0.85 3.90
N ASP A 218 21.84 1.33 5.14
CA ASP A 218 22.84 1.14 6.17
C ASP A 218 22.84 -0.30 6.69
N TRP A 219 23.65 -1.14 6.03
CA TRP A 219 23.80 -2.55 6.37
C TRP A 219 24.39 -2.80 7.75
N ASN A 220 25.19 -1.88 8.29
CA ASN A 220 25.75 -2.07 9.63
C ASN A 220 24.63 -2.07 10.66
N THR A 221 23.73 -1.09 10.55
CA THR A 221 22.54 -1.00 11.40
C THR A 221 21.58 -2.17 11.16
N ILE A 222 21.28 -2.50 9.91
CA ILE A 222 20.38 -3.62 9.56
C ILE A 222 20.89 -4.98 10.09
N ASN A 223 22.19 -5.24 10.04
CA ASN A 223 22.74 -6.53 10.45
C ASN A 223 22.90 -6.67 11.98
N THR A 224 22.93 -5.56 12.72
CA THR A 224 23.12 -5.55 14.18
C THR A 224 21.81 -5.42 14.96
N LEU A 225 20.71 -5.09 14.28
CA LEU A 225 19.40 -4.86 14.89
C LEU A 225 18.80 -6.14 15.47
N ASP A 226 18.34 -6.08 16.72
CA ASP A 226 17.54 -7.14 17.32
C ASP A 226 16.09 -7.02 16.84
N TYR A 227 15.78 -7.74 15.77
CA TYR A 227 14.44 -7.76 15.18
C TYR A 227 13.38 -8.30 16.14
N LEU A 228 13.71 -9.24 17.01
CA LEU A 228 12.73 -9.76 17.96
C LEU A 228 12.33 -8.65 18.95
N ARG A 229 13.31 -7.91 19.49
CA ARG A 229 13.06 -6.75 20.35
C ARG A 229 12.32 -5.63 19.61
N LEU A 230 12.61 -5.43 18.32
CA LEU A 230 11.87 -4.49 17.49
C LEU A 230 10.38 -4.85 17.45
N TRP A 231 10.02 -6.10 17.18
CA TRP A 231 8.62 -6.55 17.20
C TRP A 231 7.98 -6.45 18.59
N GLN A 232 8.73 -6.74 19.64
CA GLN A 232 8.26 -6.63 21.03
C GLN A 232 8.04 -5.17 21.47
N SER A 233 8.71 -4.19 20.83
CA SER A 233 8.59 -2.77 21.19
C SER A 233 7.24 -2.12 20.81
N VAL A 234 6.42 -2.81 20.01
CA VAL A 234 5.13 -2.29 19.55
C VAL A 234 3.99 -2.92 20.36
N ASP A 235 3.22 -2.11 21.09
CA ASP A 235 2.12 -2.61 21.93
C ASP A 235 0.86 -2.94 21.12
N GLU A 236 0.51 -4.22 21.01
CA GLU A 236 -0.70 -4.68 20.31
C GLU A 236 -2.02 -4.23 20.96
N ASN A 237 -2.01 -3.87 22.24
CA ASN A 237 -3.20 -3.47 23.00
C ASN A 237 -3.41 -1.95 23.00
N ALA A 238 -2.36 -1.18 22.67
CA ALA A 238 -2.44 0.26 22.55
C ALA A 238 -3.32 0.71 21.37
N GLN A 239 -3.67 1.99 21.37
CA GLN A 239 -4.32 2.64 20.24
C GLN A 239 -3.42 2.60 18.99
N ALA A 240 -4.03 2.58 17.80
CA ALA A 240 -3.31 2.61 16.52
C ALA A 240 -2.28 3.76 16.48
N PRO A 241 -0.98 3.45 16.24
CA PRO A 241 0.09 4.46 16.25
C PRO A 241 -0.10 5.61 15.25
N THR A 242 -0.85 5.38 14.18
CA THR A 242 -1.12 6.41 13.17
C THR A 242 -2.17 7.44 13.58
N ILE A 243 -3.04 7.15 14.57
CA ILE A 243 -4.19 8.02 14.90
C ILE A 243 -3.78 9.48 15.14
N PRO A 244 -2.75 9.79 15.94
CA PRO A 244 -2.34 11.19 16.17
C PRO A 244 -1.79 11.90 14.93
N TYR A 245 -1.45 11.15 13.88
CA TYR A 245 -0.78 11.63 12.68
C TYR A 245 -1.61 11.43 11.41
N LEU A 246 -2.87 10.97 11.52
CA LEU A 246 -3.71 10.61 10.37
C LEU A 246 -3.89 11.76 9.37
N GLU A 247 -4.04 12.99 9.84
CA GLU A 247 -4.16 14.16 8.97
C GLU A 247 -2.89 14.36 8.12
N LYS A 248 -1.70 14.27 8.75
CA LYS A 248 -0.41 14.41 8.06
C LYS A 248 -0.16 13.25 7.09
N VAL A 249 -0.46 12.02 7.52
CA VAL A 249 -0.33 10.81 6.68
C VAL A 249 -1.25 10.92 5.47
N THR A 250 -2.50 11.32 5.67
CA THR A 250 -3.48 11.47 4.58
C THR A 250 -3.06 12.56 3.61
N ALA A 251 -2.61 13.72 4.10
CA ALA A 251 -2.14 14.81 3.24
C ALA A 251 -0.99 14.38 2.33
N ILE A 252 0.00 13.62 2.85
CA ILE A 252 1.12 13.11 2.06
C ILE A 252 0.66 12.05 1.07
N GLN A 253 -0.20 11.11 1.48
CA GLN A 253 -0.76 10.12 0.56
C GLN A 253 -1.51 10.79 -0.60
N GLU A 254 -2.31 11.82 -0.29
CA GLU A 254 -3.01 12.60 -1.31
C GLU A 254 -2.04 13.34 -2.22
N GLU A 255 -0.97 13.93 -1.70
CA GLU A 255 0.07 14.60 -2.49
C GLU A 255 0.85 13.64 -3.37
N GLU A 256 1.28 12.49 -2.85
CA GLU A 256 2.08 11.51 -3.58
C GLU A 256 1.26 10.79 -4.65
N ILE A 257 0.02 10.38 -4.34
CA ILE A 257 -0.87 9.71 -5.29
C ILE A 257 -1.58 10.72 -6.21
N ARG A 258 -1.47 12.04 -5.98
CA ARG A 258 -1.95 13.03 -6.94
C ARG A 258 -1.27 12.79 -8.28
N THR A 259 -2.01 12.19 -9.19
CA THR A 259 -1.65 12.15 -10.59
C THR A 259 -1.79 13.59 -11.08
N THR A 260 -0.67 14.29 -11.21
CA THR A 260 -0.63 15.54 -11.96
C THR A 260 -1.15 15.21 -13.35
N THR A 261 -2.32 15.73 -13.71
CA THR A 261 -2.84 15.50 -15.05
C THR A 261 -1.91 16.17 -16.06
N VAL A 262 -1.91 15.70 -17.31
CA VAL A 262 -1.11 16.32 -18.40
C VAL A 262 -1.42 17.83 -18.52
N ILE A 263 -2.67 18.24 -18.22
CA ILE A 263 -3.07 19.64 -18.17
C ILE A 263 -2.51 20.35 -16.93
N GLU A 264 -2.54 19.72 -15.76
CA GLU A 264 -1.95 20.29 -14.55
C GLU A 264 -0.44 20.52 -14.72
N GLU A 265 0.27 19.57 -15.32
CA GLU A 265 1.71 19.67 -15.60
C GLU A 265 2.01 20.82 -16.57
N TRP A 266 1.28 20.88 -17.67
CA TRP A 266 1.37 21.98 -18.62
C TRP A 266 1.10 23.35 -17.97
N LEU A 267 0.03 23.46 -17.16
CA LEU A 267 -0.30 24.72 -16.47
C LEU A 267 0.84 25.17 -15.54
N ARG A 268 1.42 24.25 -14.77
CA ARG A 268 2.55 24.55 -13.87
C ARG A 268 3.79 25.03 -14.63
N MET A 269 4.05 24.48 -15.81
CA MET A 269 5.23 24.81 -16.61
C MET A 269 5.06 26.10 -17.42
N ALA A 270 3.85 26.40 -17.87
CA ALA A 270 3.60 27.46 -18.84
C ALA A 270 2.92 28.70 -18.25
N TYR A 271 2.19 28.61 -17.13
CA TYR A 271 1.36 29.72 -16.65
C TYR A 271 1.44 30.00 -15.14
N ILE A 272 1.22 31.25 -14.80
CA ILE A 272 1.01 31.76 -13.45
C ILE A 272 -0.32 32.52 -13.37
N LEU A 273 -0.87 32.63 -12.16
CA LEU A 273 -2.03 33.47 -11.90
C LEU A 273 -1.65 34.94 -12.08
N ASP A 274 -2.48 35.69 -12.79
CA ASP A 274 -2.34 37.14 -12.91
C ASP A 274 -3.59 37.84 -12.40
N GLU A 275 -3.54 38.26 -11.14
CA GLU A 275 -4.63 38.98 -10.46
C GLU A 275 -4.72 40.46 -10.89
N THR A 276 -3.69 40.97 -11.58
CA THR A 276 -3.48 42.41 -11.81
C THR A 276 -3.66 42.85 -13.27
N SER A 277 -3.59 41.93 -14.23
CA SER A 277 -3.56 42.27 -15.66
C SER A 277 -4.88 42.02 -16.39
N SER A 278 -5.17 42.91 -17.33
CA SER A 278 -6.24 42.86 -18.32
C SER A 278 -6.09 41.75 -19.39
N SER A 279 -5.10 40.87 -19.26
CA SER A 279 -4.72 39.87 -20.27
C SER A 279 -5.34 38.50 -19.97
N ASN A 280 -6.66 38.42 -20.06
CA ASN A 280 -7.35 37.15 -19.91
C ASN A 280 -7.18 36.27 -21.16
N LEU A 281 -6.75 35.02 -20.98
CA LEU A 281 -6.60 34.06 -22.07
C LEU A 281 -7.90 33.29 -22.31
N ARG A 282 -8.28 33.08 -23.57
CA ARG A 282 -9.48 32.28 -23.89
C ARG A 282 -9.19 30.80 -23.74
N THR A 283 -10.20 30.02 -23.35
CA THR A 283 -10.11 28.55 -23.33
C THR A 283 -9.68 27.97 -24.69
N SER A 284 -10.10 28.57 -25.81
CA SER A 284 -9.68 28.17 -27.16
C SER A 284 -8.18 28.31 -27.37
N ASP A 285 -7.62 29.42 -26.91
CA ASP A 285 -6.22 29.79 -27.14
C ASP A 285 -5.32 28.95 -26.24
N LEU A 286 -5.77 28.71 -25.00
CA LEU A 286 -5.16 27.75 -24.08
C LEU A 286 -5.19 26.32 -24.65
N PHE A 287 -6.29 25.91 -25.27
CA PHE A 287 -6.37 24.57 -25.87
C PHE A 287 -5.40 24.38 -27.03
N GLU A 288 -5.22 25.39 -27.87
CA GLU A 288 -4.29 25.32 -28.99
C GLU A 288 -2.83 25.32 -28.50
N GLN A 289 -2.50 26.15 -27.51
CA GLN A 289 -1.18 26.14 -26.86
C GLN A 289 -0.91 24.80 -26.18
N PHE A 290 -1.92 24.18 -25.56
CA PHE A 290 -1.80 22.85 -24.97
C PHE A 290 -1.50 21.77 -26.02
N LYS A 291 -2.11 21.84 -27.21
CA LYS A 291 -1.78 20.91 -28.31
C LYS A 291 -0.34 21.06 -28.76
N GLN A 292 0.11 22.29 -28.97
CA GLN A 292 1.49 22.57 -29.39
C GLN A 292 2.50 22.08 -28.36
N TRP A 293 2.25 22.34 -27.08
CA TRP A 293 3.09 21.83 -25.99
C TRP A 293 3.12 20.30 -25.97
N ARG A 294 1.98 19.64 -26.19
CA ARG A 294 1.92 18.18 -26.28
C ARG A 294 2.72 17.61 -27.45
N GLU A 295 2.65 18.25 -28.61
CA GLU A 295 3.44 17.86 -29.78
C GLU A 295 4.93 18.02 -29.49
N TRP A 296 5.32 19.13 -28.87
CA TRP A 296 6.71 19.38 -28.46
C TRP A 296 7.23 18.34 -27.44
N GLN A 297 6.38 17.93 -26.50
CA GLN A 297 6.70 16.88 -25.51
C GLN A 297 6.51 15.45 -26.06
N SER A 298 6.15 15.27 -27.33
CA SER A 298 5.85 13.97 -27.92
C SER A 298 4.75 13.17 -27.18
N ILE A 299 3.79 13.86 -26.56
CA ILE A 299 2.71 13.25 -25.75
C ILE A 299 1.50 12.91 -26.63
N THR A 300 1.31 11.61 -26.91
CA THR A 300 0.19 11.04 -27.67
C THR A 300 -1.07 10.83 -26.81
N TYR A 301 -1.56 11.88 -26.16
CA TYR A 301 -2.79 11.85 -25.34
C TYR A 301 -3.99 12.55 -26.02
N PRO A 302 -4.86 11.85 -26.77
CA PRO A 302 -5.98 12.50 -27.45
C PRO A 302 -6.97 13.07 -26.42
N ILE A 303 -7.22 14.38 -26.49
CA ILE A 303 -8.20 15.07 -25.65
C ILE A 303 -9.07 15.97 -26.52
N SER A 304 -10.39 15.92 -26.30
CA SER A 304 -11.33 16.82 -26.96
C SER A 304 -11.33 18.19 -26.28
N PHE A 305 -11.74 19.23 -27.01
CA PHE A 305 -11.88 20.58 -26.46
C PHE A 305 -12.79 20.62 -25.21
N GLN A 306 -13.93 19.88 -25.24
CA GLN A 306 -14.85 19.86 -24.10
C GLN A 306 -14.24 19.19 -22.87
N LYS A 307 -13.48 18.11 -23.07
CA LYS A 307 -12.77 17.43 -21.98
C LYS A 307 -11.67 18.32 -21.41
N PHE A 308 -10.89 18.98 -22.28
CA PHE A 308 -9.89 19.98 -21.88
C PHE A 308 -10.50 21.12 -21.06
N ALA A 309 -11.58 21.75 -21.54
CA ALA A 309 -12.21 22.87 -20.84
C ALA A 309 -12.71 22.50 -19.43
N ARG A 310 -13.25 21.28 -19.28
CA ARG A 310 -13.70 20.75 -18.00
C ARG A 310 -12.53 20.50 -17.05
N GLU A 311 -11.46 19.88 -17.54
CA GLU A 311 -10.26 19.59 -16.74
C GLU A 311 -9.49 20.87 -16.40
N LEU A 312 -9.36 21.82 -17.33
CA LEU A 312 -8.77 23.15 -17.10
C LEU A 312 -9.43 23.85 -15.91
N LYS A 313 -10.77 23.85 -15.82
CA LYS A 313 -11.50 24.42 -14.68
C LYS A 313 -11.19 23.73 -13.36
N HIS A 314 -11.06 22.41 -13.38
CA HIS A 314 -10.73 21.63 -12.19
C HIS A 314 -9.29 21.91 -11.75
N GLU A 315 -8.33 21.82 -12.66
CA GLU A 315 -6.91 21.95 -12.36
C GLU A 315 -6.50 23.38 -11.99
N THR A 316 -7.06 24.41 -12.62
CA THR A 316 -6.80 25.81 -12.24
C THR A 316 -7.28 26.10 -10.81
N LYS A 317 -8.52 25.72 -10.47
CA LYS A 317 -9.03 25.84 -9.10
C LYS A 317 -8.19 25.07 -8.08
N LYS A 318 -7.65 23.92 -8.48
CA LYS A 318 -6.80 23.06 -7.66
C LYS A 318 -5.38 23.62 -7.49
N LEU A 319 -4.84 24.29 -8.49
CA LEU A 319 -3.48 24.86 -8.48
C LEU A 319 -3.42 26.20 -7.75
N TYR A 320 -4.41 27.06 -7.95
CA TYR A 320 -4.34 28.46 -7.52
C TYR A 320 -5.46 28.85 -6.54
N GLY A 321 -6.30 27.90 -6.11
CA GLY A 321 -7.32 28.13 -5.08
C GLY A 321 -8.66 28.65 -5.61
N LYS A 322 -9.52 29.12 -4.68
CA LYS A 322 -10.91 29.54 -4.98
C LYS A 322 -11.02 30.90 -5.68
N ASP A 323 -9.92 31.64 -5.80
CA ASP A 323 -9.92 33.02 -6.31
C ASP A 323 -9.81 33.10 -7.84
N ILE A 324 -9.60 31.97 -8.53
CA ILE A 324 -9.77 31.89 -9.99
C ILE A 324 -11.25 31.86 -10.34
N VAL A 325 -11.77 33.02 -10.74
CA VAL A 325 -13.09 33.15 -11.35
C VAL A 325 -12.93 33.41 -12.85
N PRO A 326 -13.13 32.40 -13.71
CA PRO A 326 -13.12 32.64 -15.15
C PRO A 326 -14.27 33.57 -15.53
N SER A 327 -14.02 34.53 -16.41
CA SER A 327 -15.05 35.45 -16.90
C SER A 327 -15.66 34.95 -18.21
N HIS A 328 -16.93 35.30 -18.45
CA HIS A 328 -17.64 34.91 -19.66
C HIS A 328 -17.70 36.10 -20.63
N SER A 329 -17.32 35.86 -21.88
CA SER A 329 -17.45 36.81 -22.99
C SER A 329 -18.26 36.19 -24.13
N TRP A 330 -18.72 37.03 -25.06
CA TRP A 330 -19.41 36.57 -26.29
C TRP A 330 -18.55 35.60 -27.12
N ASN A 331 -17.22 35.67 -26.99
CA ASN A 331 -16.25 34.85 -27.72
C ASN A 331 -15.70 33.66 -26.89
N GLY A 332 -16.29 33.36 -25.74
CA GLY A 332 -15.91 32.22 -24.91
C GLY A 332 -15.50 32.58 -23.48
N THR A 333 -14.95 31.58 -22.78
CA THR A 333 -14.53 31.70 -21.37
C THR A 333 -13.08 32.19 -21.29
N LEU A 334 -12.85 33.14 -20.40
CA LEU A 334 -11.61 33.90 -20.21
C LEU A 334 -11.00 33.53 -18.85
N TRP A 335 -9.70 33.29 -18.83
CA TRP A 335 -8.95 32.84 -17.65
C TRP A 335 -7.89 33.87 -17.25
N PRO A 336 -7.78 34.22 -15.95
CA PRO A 336 -6.77 35.14 -15.42
C PRO A 336 -5.41 34.43 -15.28
N LEU A 337 -4.86 33.99 -16.41
CA LEU A 337 -3.58 33.28 -16.51
C LEU A 337 -2.63 34.06 -17.41
N LYS A 338 -1.35 34.13 -17.03
CA LYS A 338 -0.28 34.76 -17.82
C LYS A 338 0.85 33.77 -18.07
N SER A 339 1.47 33.84 -19.25
CA SER A 339 2.59 32.97 -19.60
C SER A 339 3.83 33.28 -18.76
N ILE A 340 4.52 32.24 -18.28
CA ILE A 340 5.76 32.38 -17.50
C ILE A 340 6.88 33.02 -18.33
N GLU A 341 6.93 32.77 -19.64
CA GLU A 341 7.94 33.36 -20.54
C GLU A 341 7.78 34.88 -20.69
N GLU A 342 6.54 35.38 -20.64
CA GLU A 342 6.25 36.81 -20.71
C GLU A 342 6.65 37.53 -19.42
N ASN A 343 6.62 36.83 -18.27
CA ASN A 343 7.03 37.39 -16.99
C ASN A 343 8.56 37.54 -16.87
N ARG A 344 9.35 36.63 -17.49
CA ARG A 344 10.82 36.72 -17.56
C ARG A 344 11.35 37.83 -18.49
N LYS A 345 10.50 38.36 -19.39
CA LYS A 345 10.86 39.50 -20.26
C LYS A 345 10.43 40.85 -19.68
N ALA A 346 9.63 40.85 -18.63
CA ALA A 346 9.04 42.04 -18.00
C ALA A 346 9.71 42.44 -16.67
N GLY A 347 10.65 41.65 -16.17
CA GLY A 347 11.56 41.98 -15.07
C GLY A 347 13.00 41.73 -15.49
#